data_AF-A0A3B4UX05-F1
#
_entry.id   AF-A0A3B4UX05-F1
#
_cell.length_a   1.000
_cell.length_b   1.000
_cell.length_c   1.000
_cell.angle_alpha   90.00
_cell.angle_beta   90.00
_cell.angle_gamma   90.00
#
_symmetry.space_group_name_H-M   'P 1'
#
loop_
_entity.id
_entity.type
_entity.pdbx_description
1 polymer ?
#
loop_
_entity_poly.entity_id
_entity_poly.type
_entity_poly.pdbx_seq_one_letter_code
_entity_poly.pdbx_strand_id
1 'polypeptide(L)'
;MDRDLLRQCLTYHGESLFNKLKCEQTENPDFQAVVSDLGEDQGSPLVEQFIARKADILFCPAWKTATLQEEEHEAEEDPYAIMPPVELFMEVSYEERRSMLYRDLERGDIVVGRINNIREYGFFLTLLCMAGGLKRDIEDLELSALCHIREIPSTGNHDDPLSYYQIGDFIRAGVKDIDRYQEKITVSLHQASLSPSLEHIKLGVITREELPVHYSRSVRAASDSSETYECILKSCHGYHNPSVVDYLLEKVGISDTHPPSMMRGLQSKLFQEEDFASAIRKKQSASWALKCVRAGVDHFKHGRHVEAMNEYNKALEIDTNNVEALVARGALYANKGSIVKAITDFELALESCPDHRNAKKYLCQTLKSIRLREEALAKEEVKAKSSQTSAEKLRKILKEEKR
;
A
#
# COMPACT_ATOMS: atom_id res chain seq x y z
N MET A 1 -15.29 -0.56 0.39
CA MET A 1 -14.29 -0.61 -0.70
C MET A 1 -14.89 -1.49 -1.80
N ASP A 2 -14.77 -1.09 -3.06
CA ASP A 2 -15.30 -1.89 -4.16
C ASP A 2 -14.52 -3.21 -4.26
N ARG A 3 -15.22 -4.35 -4.31
CA ARG A 3 -14.60 -5.69 -4.20
C ARG A 3 -13.67 -5.96 -5.37
N ASP A 4 -14.03 -5.47 -6.55
CA ASP A 4 -13.23 -5.65 -7.76
C ASP A 4 -11.93 -4.86 -7.69
N LEU A 5 -11.95 -3.68 -7.07
CA LEU A 5 -10.76 -2.84 -6.89
C LEU A 5 -9.79 -3.44 -5.87
N LEU A 6 -10.32 -3.99 -4.78
CA LEU A 6 -9.52 -4.67 -3.76
C LEU A 6 -8.89 -5.96 -4.31
N ARG A 7 -9.64 -6.70 -5.14
CA ARG A 7 -9.14 -7.87 -5.86
C ARG A 7 -8.06 -7.50 -6.87
N GLN A 8 -8.23 -6.41 -7.63
CA GLN A 8 -7.21 -5.90 -8.56
C GLN A 8 -5.93 -5.48 -7.83
N CYS A 9 -6.06 -4.76 -6.71
CA CYS A 9 -4.92 -4.39 -5.87
C CYS A 9 -4.20 -5.62 -5.31
N LEU A 10 -4.93 -6.64 -4.85
CA LEU A 10 -4.33 -7.88 -4.36
C LEU A 10 -3.68 -8.72 -5.46
N THR A 11 -4.24 -8.78 -6.67
CA THR A 11 -3.59 -9.48 -7.78
C THR A 11 -2.32 -8.78 -8.25
N TYR A 12 -2.21 -7.46 -8.05
CA TYR A 12 -1.12 -6.66 -8.58
C TYR A 12 -0.03 -6.32 -7.54
N HIS A 13 -0.41 -6.16 -6.27
CA HIS A 13 0.50 -5.85 -5.15
C HIS A 13 0.54 -6.95 -4.07
N GLY A 14 -0.20 -8.06 -4.25
CA GLY A 14 -0.42 -9.07 -3.23
C GLY A 14 0.87 -9.68 -2.67
N GLU A 15 1.78 -10.13 -3.53
CA GLU A 15 3.02 -10.79 -3.08
C GLU A 15 3.90 -9.87 -2.22
N SER A 16 4.08 -8.61 -2.64
CA SER A 16 4.81 -7.60 -1.87
C SER A 16 4.14 -7.30 -0.52
N LEU A 17 2.81 -7.11 -0.53
CA LEU A 17 2.04 -6.87 0.68
C LEU A 17 2.12 -8.07 1.65
N PHE A 18 2.07 -9.30 1.14
CA PHE A 18 2.20 -10.52 1.94
C PHE A 18 3.60 -10.67 2.55
N ASN A 19 4.65 -10.31 1.81
CA ASN A 19 6.02 -10.33 2.33
C ASN A 19 6.19 -9.30 3.46
N LYS A 20 5.69 -8.07 3.30
CA LYS A 20 5.69 -7.04 4.36
C LYS A 20 4.88 -7.48 5.58
N LEU A 21 3.70 -8.07 5.40
CA LEU A 21 2.88 -8.60 6.49
C LEU A 21 3.59 -9.74 7.26
N LYS A 22 4.33 -10.62 6.56
CA LYS A 22 5.11 -11.69 7.19
C LYS A 22 6.30 -11.15 8.00
N CYS A 23 6.98 -10.12 7.49
CA CYS A 23 8.09 -9.47 8.21
C CYS A 23 7.61 -8.70 9.45
N GLU A 24 6.46 -8.02 9.39
CA GLU A 24 5.94 -7.24 10.53
C GLU A 24 5.29 -8.11 11.64
N GLN A 25 4.91 -9.36 11.33
CA GLN A 25 4.41 -10.32 12.31
C GLN A 25 5.45 -10.77 13.33
N THR A 26 6.75 -10.68 13.00
CA THR A 26 7.80 -10.91 13.99
C THR A 26 7.86 -9.77 15.01
N GLU A 27 7.33 -8.60 14.68
CA GLU A 27 7.41 -7.40 15.52
C GLU A 27 6.09 -7.06 16.24
N ASN A 28 4.92 -7.44 15.68
CA ASN A 28 3.63 -7.08 16.26
C ASN A 28 2.72 -8.32 16.53
N PRO A 29 2.34 -8.58 17.81
CA PRO A 29 1.56 -9.77 18.17
C PRO A 29 0.13 -9.79 17.61
N ASP A 30 -0.43 -8.63 17.24
CA ASP A 30 -1.78 -8.52 16.66
C ASP A 30 -1.90 -9.15 15.25
N PHE A 31 -0.77 -9.40 14.55
CA PHE A 31 -0.78 -9.93 13.18
C PHE A 31 -0.51 -11.44 13.08
N GLN A 32 -0.16 -12.14 14.18
CA GLN A 32 0.22 -13.56 14.16
C GLN A 32 -0.89 -14.51 13.67
N ALA A 33 -2.17 -14.15 13.86
CA ALA A 33 -3.30 -15.02 13.54
C ALA A 33 -3.60 -15.15 12.02
N VAL A 34 -3.00 -14.29 11.17
CA VAL A 34 -3.33 -14.23 9.74
C VAL A 34 -2.58 -15.30 8.92
N VAL A 35 -1.45 -15.84 9.41
CA VAL A 35 -0.55 -16.72 8.63
C VAL A 35 -1.11 -18.10 8.33
N SER A 36 -1.89 -18.68 9.23
CA SER A 36 -2.33 -20.08 9.11
C SER A 36 -3.13 -20.35 7.82
N ASP A 37 -3.70 -19.32 7.20
CA ASP A 37 -4.51 -19.41 5.98
C ASP A 37 -3.84 -18.77 4.74
N LEU A 38 -2.59 -18.29 4.83
CA LEU A 38 -1.84 -17.71 3.69
C LEU A 38 -1.11 -18.76 2.84
N GLY A 39 -1.27 -20.04 3.18
CA GLY A 39 -0.56 -21.16 2.53
C GLY A 39 -1.19 -21.65 1.23
N GLU A 40 -2.47 -21.38 0.97
CA GLU A 40 -3.16 -21.94 -0.20
C GLU A 40 -4.12 -20.90 -0.81
N ASP A 41 -3.86 -20.58 -2.09
CA ASP A 41 -4.62 -19.75 -3.01
C ASP A 41 -4.67 -18.22 -2.83
N GLN A 42 -4.18 -17.55 -3.88
CA GLN A 42 -4.29 -16.12 -4.16
C GLN A 42 -5.78 -15.72 -4.25
N GLY A 43 -6.35 -15.29 -3.13
CA GLY A 43 -7.72 -14.75 -3.11
C GLY A 43 -8.61 -15.29 -2.01
N SER A 44 -8.08 -15.55 -0.81
CA SER A 44 -8.94 -15.87 0.32
C SER A 44 -9.75 -14.61 0.73
N PRO A 45 -11.09 -14.72 0.86
CA PRO A 45 -11.96 -13.58 1.20
C PRO A 45 -11.68 -13.02 2.60
N LEU A 46 -10.90 -13.74 3.40
CA LEU A 46 -10.44 -13.32 4.72
C LEU A 46 -9.33 -12.26 4.62
N VAL A 47 -8.43 -12.36 3.65
CA VAL A 47 -7.40 -11.34 3.40
C VAL A 47 -8.05 -10.06 2.87
N GLU A 48 -9.02 -10.18 1.97
CA GLU A 48 -9.80 -9.03 1.49
C GLU A 48 -10.53 -8.33 2.65
N GLN A 49 -11.14 -9.10 3.55
CA GLN A 49 -11.80 -8.57 4.74
C GLN A 49 -10.81 -7.96 5.73
N PHE A 50 -9.61 -8.52 5.86
CA PHE A 50 -8.57 -8.02 6.73
C PHE A 50 -8.05 -6.66 6.25
N ILE A 51 -7.66 -6.56 4.98
CA ILE A 51 -7.22 -5.29 4.37
C ILE A 51 -8.33 -4.25 4.45
N ALA A 52 -9.57 -4.61 4.14
CA ALA A 52 -10.70 -3.70 4.25
C ALA A 52 -10.94 -3.21 5.69
N ARG A 53 -10.72 -4.05 6.71
CA ARG A 53 -10.93 -3.72 8.13
C ARG A 53 -9.79 -2.95 8.77
N LYS A 54 -8.57 -3.08 8.23
CA LYS A 54 -7.36 -2.44 8.77
C LYS A 54 -6.81 -1.35 7.85
N ALA A 55 -7.54 -0.98 6.79
CA ALA A 55 -7.16 0.07 5.84
C ALA A 55 -6.96 1.44 6.53
N ASP A 56 -7.76 1.74 7.54
CA ASP A 56 -7.65 2.93 8.38
C ASP A 56 -6.28 3.05 9.05
N ILE A 57 -5.74 1.92 9.50
CA ILE A 57 -4.42 1.87 10.09
C ILE A 57 -3.42 1.84 8.91
N LEU A 58 -3.49 0.90 7.95
CA LEU A 58 -2.51 0.71 6.86
C LEU A 58 -2.25 1.97 6.01
N PHE A 59 -3.26 2.84 5.83
CA PHE A 59 -3.15 4.09 5.08
C PHE A 59 -3.11 5.33 5.98
N CYS A 60 -2.88 5.16 7.28
CA CYS A 60 -2.71 6.28 8.19
C CYS A 60 -1.38 6.99 7.90
N PRO A 61 -1.34 8.33 7.78
CA PRO A 61 -0.09 9.07 7.56
C PRO A 61 0.94 8.90 8.68
N ALA A 62 0.49 8.47 9.86
CA ALA A 62 1.32 8.17 11.02
C ALA A 62 1.85 6.73 11.02
N TRP A 63 1.36 5.83 10.15
CA TRP A 63 1.96 4.52 9.91
C TRP A 63 3.18 4.69 9.00
N LYS A 64 4.19 5.39 9.53
CA LYS A 64 5.55 5.31 9.03
C LYS A 64 6.19 4.15 9.78
N THR A 65 6.15 2.96 9.20
CA THR A 65 7.06 1.90 9.59
C THR A 65 8.47 2.44 9.37
N ALA A 66 9.21 2.53 10.48
CA ALA A 66 10.58 3.01 10.59
C ALA A 66 10.86 4.44 10.07
N THR A 67 11.37 5.28 10.97
CA THR A 67 12.33 6.31 10.58
C THR A 67 13.41 5.67 9.70
N LEU A 68 13.57 6.17 8.48
CA LEU A 68 14.69 5.85 7.60
C LEU A 68 15.99 6.24 8.32
N GLN A 69 16.60 5.29 9.02
CA GLN A 69 18.06 5.22 9.02
C GLN A 69 18.46 4.93 7.58
N GLU A 70 19.56 5.53 7.14
CA GLU A 70 20.17 5.37 5.81
C GLU A 70 20.70 3.94 5.55
N GLU A 71 19.92 2.93 5.91
CA GLU A 71 20.07 1.59 5.40
C GLU A 71 19.10 1.46 4.25
N GLU A 72 19.63 1.64 3.04
CA GLU A 72 18.99 1.24 1.79
C GLU A 72 18.69 -0.26 1.85
N HIS A 73 17.57 -0.62 2.49
CA HIS A 73 16.89 -1.84 2.14
C HIS A 73 16.44 -1.66 0.69
N GLU A 74 17.06 -2.43 -0.21
CA GLU A 74 16.59 -2.76 -1.55
C GLU A 74 15.21 -3.44 -1.45
N ALA A 75 14.21 -2.71 -0.97
CA ALA A 75 12.82 -3.13 -0.99
C ALA A 75 12.30 -2.85 -2.41
N GLU A 76 12.06 -3.94 -3.14
CA GLU A 76 11.70 -4.11 -4.56
C GLU A 76 10.43 -3.38 -5.06
N GLU A 77 10.03 -2.24 -4.50
CA GLU A 77 8.93 -1.43 -5.06
C GLU A 77 9.49 -0.15 -5.68
N ASP A 78 9.60 -0.15 -7.01
CA ASP A 78 9.86 1.04 -7.84
C ASP A 78 9.00 2.22 -7.31
N PRO A 79 9.58 3.25 -6.65
CA PRO A 79 8.80 4.33 -6.02
C PRO A 79 8.13 5.24 -7.05
N TYR A 80 8.48 5.10 -8.32
CA TYR A 80 7.91 5.78 -9.48
C TYR A 80 8.01 4.87 -10.71
N ALA A 81 7.23 5.15 -11.75
CA ALA A 81 7.30 4.37 -12.99
C ALA A 81 8.64 4.58 -13.74
N ILE A 82 9.45 3.51 -13.84
CA ILE A 82 10.67 3.52 -14.65
C ILE A 82 10.30 3.35 -16.13
N MET A 83 10.22 4.44 -16.87
CA MET A 83 9.93 4.38 -18.30
C MET A 83 11.17 4.07 -19.15
N PRO A 84 11.02 3.40 -20.31
CA PRO A 84 12.05 3.44 -21.33
C PRO A 84 12.27 4.88 -21.82
N PRO A 85 13.44 5.19 -22.40
CA PRO A 85 13.75 6.51 -22.94
C PRO A 85 12.69 6.99 -23.91
N VAL A 86 12.27 8.25 -23.77
CA VAL A 86 11.20 8.84 -24.59
C VAL A 86 11.56 8.83 -26.08
N GLU A 87 12.86 8.90 -26.40
CA GLU A 87 13.40 8.83 -27.76
C GLU A 87 12.89 7.61 -28.55
N LEU A 88 12.57 6.49 -27.88
CA LEU A 88 12.03 5.28 -28.52
C LEU A 88 10.65 5.53 -29.14
N PHE A 89 9.84 6.40 -28.55
CA PHE A 89 8.50 6.75 -29.04
C PHE A 89 8.53 7.98 -29.95
N MET A 90 9.68 8.61 -30.10
CA MET A 90 9.88 9.73 -31.00
C MET A 90 10.45 9.22 -32.32
N GLU A 91 9.90 9.66 -33.43
CA GLU A 91 10.39 9.32 -34.77
C GLU A 91 11.63 10.15 -35.13
N VAL A 92 12.69 10.09 -34.31
CA VAL A 92 13.97 10.79 -34.58
C VAL A 92 14.82 9.96 -35.53
N SER A 93 15.44 10.62 -36.51
CA SER A 93 16.29 9.96 -37.48
C SER A 93 17.55 9.34 -36.83
N TYR A 94 18.03 8.23 -37.41
CA TYR A 94 19.23 7.52 -36.94
C TYR A 94 20.46 8.44 -36.85
N GLU A 95 20.69 9.26 -37.88
CA GLU A 95 21.86 10.13 -37.97
C GLU A 95 21.86 11.22 -36.88
N GLU A 96 20.69 11.80 -36.60
CA GLU A 96 20.53 12.80 -35.54
C GLU A 96 20.73 12.18 -34.16
N ARG A 97 20.16 11.00 -33.89
CA ARG A 97 20.35 10.30 -32.61
C ARG A 97 21.82 9.97 -32.37
N ARG A 98 22.52 9.46 -33.39
CA ARG A 98 23.96 9.18 -33.31
C ARG A 98 24.78 10.44 -33.02
N SER A 99 24.53 11.52 -33.74
CA SER A 99 25.23 12.80 -33.56
C SER A 99 24.98 13.40 -32.18
N MET A 100 23.72 13.38 -31.71
CA MET A 100 23.37 13.86 -30.37
C MET A 100 24.00 13.02 -29.27
N LEU A 101 24.09 11.70 -29.43
CA LEU A 101 24.76 10.86 -28.44
C LEU A 101 26.25 11.23 -28.29
N TYR A 102 26.99 11.38 -29.38
CA TYR A 102 28.41 11.78 -29.29
C TYR A 102 28.62 13.19 -28.72
N ARG A 103 27.61 14.07 -28.88
CA ARG A 103 27.62 15.41 -28.29
C ARG A 103 27.39 15.35 -26.78
N ASP A 104 26.46 14.52 -26.34
CA ASP A 104 25.94 14.48 -24.97
C ASP A 104 26.69 13.48 -24.07
N LEU A 105 27.41 12.50 -24.65
CA LEU A 105 28.25 11.55 -23.92
C LEU A 105 29.46 12.27 -23.30
N GLU A 106 29.65 12.07 -22.00
CA GLU A 106 30.74 12.68 -21.23
C GLU A 106 31.62 11.62 -20.55
N ARG A 107 32.82 12.02 -20.15
CA ARG A 107 33.72 11.17 -19.36
C ARG A 107 33.13 10.99 -17.97
N GLY A 108 33.06 9.76 -17.46
CA GLY A 108 32.42 9.45 -16.18
C GLY A 108 31.05 8.80 -16.30
N ASP A 109 30.43 8.84 -17.49
CA ASP A 109 29.15 8.18 -17.75
C ASP A 109 29.30 6.65 -17.73
N ILE A 110 28.22 5.95 -17.39
CA ILE A 110 28.21 4.48 -17.39
C ILE A 110 27.52 3.99 -18.64
N VAL A 111 28.16 3.04 -19.31
CA VAL A 111 27.61 2.34 -20.46
C VAL A 111 27.56 0.84 -20.18
N VAL A 112 26.51 0.20 -20.71
CA VAL A 112 26.35 -1.24 -20.70
C VAL A 112 26.45 -1.73 -22.13
N GLY A 113 27.30 -2.73 -22.36
CA GLY A 113 27.53 -3.30 -23.69
C GLY A 113 27.78 -4.79 -23.65
N ARG A 114 27.72 -5.43 -24.82
CA ARG A 114 28.02 -6.85 -25.00
C ARG A 114 29.38 -7.03 -25.66
N ILE A 115 30.20 -7.96 -25.17
CA ILE A 115 31.49 -8.28 -25.78
C ILE A 115 31.26 -8.88 -27.18
N ASN A 116 31.78 -8.19 -28.20
CA ASN A 116 31.73 -8.65 -29.58
C ASN A 116 33.01 -9.40 -29.96
N ASN A 117 34.17 -8.86 -29.59
CA ASN A 117 35.46 -9.45 -29.97
C ASN A 117 36.52 -9.19 -28.89
N ILE A 118 37.34 -10.20 -28.59
CA ILE A 118 38.45 -10.13 -27.63
C ILE A 118 39.76 -10.24 -28.42
N ARG A 119 40.69 -9.30 -28.18
CA ARG A 119 42.02 -9.27 -28.78
C ARG A 119 43.08 -9.13 -27.68
N GLU A 120 44.34 -9.34 -28.04
CA GLU A 120 45.48 -9.27 -27.10
C GLU A 120 45.61 -7.91 -26.37
N TYR A 121 45.14 -6.81 -26.97
CA TYR A 121 45.25 -5.47 -26.40
C TYR A 121 44.00 -4.98 -25.66
N GLY A 122 42.94 -5.81 -25.60
CA GLY A 122 41.64 -5.44 -25.06
C GLY A 122 40.47 -6.06 -25.82
N PHE A 123 39.25 -5.72 -25.42
CA PHE A 123 38.03 -6.21 -26.06
C PHE A 123 37.15 -5.08 -26.58
N PHE A 124 36.38 -5.38 -27.61
CA PHE A 124 35.39 -4.50 -28.21
C PHE A 124 34.00 -4.85 -27.69
N LEU A 125 33.28 -3.83 -27.26
CA LEU A 125 31.89 -3.90 -26.81
C LEU A 125 30.98 -3.29 -27.86
N THR A 126 29.86 -3.95 -28.15
CA THR A 126 28.71 -3.30 -28.77
C THR A 126 27.86 -2.70 -27.66
N LEU A 127 27.66 -1.38 -27.68
CA LEU A 127 26.91 -0.67 -26.65
C LEU A 127 25.40 -0.92 -26.79
N LEU A 128 24.72 -1.15 -25.67
CA LEU A 128 23.29 -1.45 -25.61
C LEU A 128 22.50 -0.29 -25.00
N CYS A 129 22.94 0.20 -23.84
CA CYS A 129 22.28 1.30 -23.13
C CYS A 129 23.27 2.08 -22.26
N MET A 130 22.86 3.29 -21.88
CA MET A 130 23.53 4.10 -20.86
C MET A 130 22.86 3.90 -19.49
N ALA A 131 23.68 3.89 -18.43
CA ALA A 131 23.26 3.67 -17.05
C ALA A 131 23.82 4.77 -16.12
N GLY A 132 23.29 4.86 -14.89
CA GLY A 132 23.78 5.77 -13.84
C GLY A 132 23.41 7.25 -13.98
N GLY A 133 23.43 7.82 -15.19
CA GLY A 133 23.10 9.22 -15.45
C GLY A 133 21.94 9.38 -16.44
N LEU A 134 22.24 9.92 -17.62
CA LEU A 134 21.31 9.94 -18.74
C LEU A 134 21.00 8.50 -19.18
N LYS A 135 19.73 8.11 -19.07
CA LYS A 135 19.27 6.79 -19.52
C LYS A 135 18.87 6.88 -20.98
N ARG A 136 19.61 6.19 -21.84
CA ARG A 136 19.31 6.06 -23.27
C ARG A 136 19.53 4.65 -23.75
N ASP A 137 18.77 4.25 -24.76
CA ASP A 137 18.97 3.01 -25.49
C ASP A 137 19.65 3.32 -26.80
N ILE A 138 20.72 2.57 -27.06
CA ILE A 138 21.67 2.82 -28.14
C ILE A 138 22.04 1.54 -28.89
N GLU A 139 21.33 0.44 -28.62
CA GLU A 139 21.53 -0.85 -29.28
C GLU A 139 21.33 -0.76 -30.79
N ASP A 140 20.34 0.01 -31.23
CA ASP A 140 20.03 0.24 -32.64
C ASP A 140 21.09 1.08 -33.37
N LEU A 141 21.94 1.82 -32.64
CA LEU A 141 23.02 2.62 -33.21
C LEU A 141 24.28 1.80 -33.53
N GLU A 142 24.34 0.53 -33.09
CA GLU A 142 25.46 -0.40 -33.29
C GLU A 142 26.83 0.21 -32.93
N LEU A 143 26.88 0.98 -31.85
CA LEU A 143 28.08 1.69 -31.42
C LEU A 143 29.10 0.73 -30.83
N SER A 144 30.37 0.91 -31.21
CA SER A 144 31.48 0.11 -30.69
C SER A 144 32.33 0.92 -29.71
N ALA A 145 32.64 0.29 -28.57
CA ALA A 145 33.56 0.84 -27.58
C ALA A 145 34.74 -0.10 -27.36
N LEU A 146 35.93 0.47 -27.14
CA LEU A 146 37.15 -0.28 -26.85
C LEU A 146 37.47 -0.21 -25.36
N CYS A 147 37.58 -1.37 -24.72
CA CYS A 147 38.19 -1.50 -23.39
C CYS A 147 39.63 -1.96 -23.57
N HIS A 148 40.60 -1.11 -23.24
CA HIS A 148 42.01 -1.49 -23.29
C HIS A 148 42.39 -2.38 -22.11
N ILE A 149 43.33 -3.30 -22.30
CA ILE A 149 43.79 -4.22 -21.23
C ILE A 149 44.27 -3.50 -19.95
N ARG A 150 44.80 -2.28 -20.07
CA ARG A 150 45.23 -1.44 -18.93
C ARG A 150 44.05 -0.95 -18.07
N GLU A 151 42.88 -0.88 -18.66
CA GLU A 151 41.66 -0.40 -18.04
C GLU A 151 40.84 -1.51 -17.37
N ILE A 152 41.33 -2.74 -17.42
CA ILE A 152 40.74 -3.91 -16.79
C ILE A 152 41.44 -4.12 -15.43
N PRO A 153 40.70 -4.16 -14.31
CA PRO A 153 41.29 -4.46 -13.02
C PRO A 153 41.82 -5.90 -13.00
N SER A 154 43.08 -6.09 -12.64
CA SER A 154 43.69 -7.42 -12.52
C SER A 154 43.26 -8.07 -11.20
N THR A 155 42.60 -9.23 -11.27
CA THR A 155 42.00 -9.92 -10.11
C THR A 155 42.95 -10.88 -9.37
N GLY A 156 44.24 -10.94 -9.72
CA GLY A 156 45.23 -11.77 -9.01
C GLY A 156 46.60 -11.79 -9.67
N ASN A 157 47.62 -12.23 -8.93
CA ASN A 157 49.04 -11.98 -9.24
C ASN A 157 49.64 -12.67 -10.48
N HIS A 158 48.96 -13.56 -11.23
CA HIS A 158 49.60 -14.25 -12.37
C HIS A 158 48.70 -14.76 -13.54
N ASP A 159 47.44 -14.36 -13.66
CA ASP A 159 46.62 -14.73 -14.83
C ASP A 159 46.35 -13.53 -15.76
N ASP A 160 46.26 -13.80 -17.06
CA ASP A 160 45.92 -12.80 -18.08
C ASP A 160 44.53 -12.22 -17.78
N PRO A 161 44.37 -10.90 -17.56
CA PRO A 161 43.10 -10.28 -17.21
C PRO A 161 41.97 -10.56 -18.21
N LEU A 162 42.31 -10.89 -19.45
CA LEU A 162 41.36 -11.20 -20.51
C LEU A 162 40.74 -12.59 -20.41
N SER A 163 41.33 -13.53 -19.66
CA SER A 163 40.85 -14.92 -19.58
C SER A 163 39.50 -15.06 -18.87
N TYR A 164 39.12 -14.07 -18.07
CA TYR A 164 37.84 -14.03 -17.35
C TYR A 164 36.65 -13.71 -18.25
N TYR A 165 36.90 -13.07 -19.39
CA TYR A 165 35.85 -12.54 -20.27
C TYR A 165 35.60 -13.45 -21.47
N GLN A 166 34.33 -13.65 -21.82
CA GLN A 166 33.92 -14.42 -22.98
C GLN A 166 33.16 -13.55 -23.97
N ILE A 167 33.21 -13.97 -25.25
CA ILE A 167 32.42 -13.32 -26.29
C ILE A 167 30.94 -13.52 -25.94
N GLY A 168 30.21 -12.41 -25.88
CA GLY A 168 28.80 -12.39 -25.57
C GLY A 168 28.46 -11.99 -24.13
N ASP A 169 29.44 -11.83 -23.24
CA ASP A 169 29.23 -11.33 -21.88
C ASP A 169 28.73 -9.89 -21.88
N PHE A 170 27.88 -9.55 -20.90
CA PHE A 170 27.42 -8.18 -20.68
C PHE A 170 28.35 -7.48 -19.70
N ILE A 171 28.84 -6.30 -20.07
CA ILE A 171 29.80 -5.52 -19.32
C ILE A 171 29.20 -4.15 -18.99
N ARG A 172 29.28 -3.78 -17.73
CA ARG A 172 29.05 -2.42 -17.24
C ARG A 172 30.39 -1.72 -17.06
N ALA A 173 30.61 -0.64 -17.82
CA ALA A 173 31.88 0.09 -17.85
C ALA A 173 31.66 1.60 -17.80
N GLY A 174 32.65 2.33 -17.25
CA GLY A 174 32.68 3.79 -17.28
C GLY A 174 33.32 4.32 -18.56
N VAL A 175 32.84 5.44 -19.08
CA VAL A 175 33.40 6.11 -20.25
C VAL A 175 34.64 6.89 -19.85
N LYS A 176 35.79 6.52 -20.40
CA LYS A 176 37.08 7.16 -20.10
C LYS A 176 37.43 8.26 -21.08
N ASP A 177 37.27 8.00 -22.37
CA ASP A 177 37.59 8.97 -23.42
C ASP A 177 36.69 8.80 -24.64
N ILE A 178 36.44 9.91 -25.33
CA ILE A 178 35.51 9.99 -26.46
C ILE A 178 36.18 10.83 -27.55
N ASP A 179 36.53 10.18 -28.66
CA ASP A 179 36.96 10.87 -29.87
C ASP A 179 35.73 11.13 -30.75
N ARG A 180 35.24 12.37 -30.70
CA ARG A 180 34.06 12.82 -31.47
C ARG A 180 34.32 12.94 -32.97
N TYR A 181 35.58 13.07 -33.40
CA TYR A 181 35.93 13.18 -34.82
C TYR A 181 36.06 11.81 -35.48
N GLN A 182 36.63 10.84 -34.75
CA GLN A 182 36.77 9.46 -35.24
C GLN A 182 35.63 8.55 -34.82
N GLU A 183 34.66 9.05 -34.05
CA GLU A 183 33.54 8.29 -33.48
C GLU A 183 34.03 7.05 -32.72
N LYS A 184 35.02 7.25 -31.85
CA LYS A 184 35.61 6.18 -31.02
C LYS A 184 35.35 6.43 -29.55
N ILE A 185 34.84 5.42 -28.88
CA ILE A 185 34.56 5.44 -27.44
C ILE A 185 35.54 4.50 -26.75
N THR A 186 36.25 5.00 -25.74
CA THR A 186 37.13 4.20 -24.88
C THR A 186 36.50 4.07 -23.51
N VAL A 187 36.38 2.85 -23.02
CA VAL A 187 35.77 2.54 -21.71
C VAL A 187 36.78 1.95 -20.74
N SER A 188 36.46 2.02 -19.46
CA SER A 188 37.27 1.52 -18.36
C SER A 188 36.42 0.78 -17.34
N LEU A 189 37.02 -0.23 -16.70
CA LEU A 189 36.42 -1.00 -15.61
C LEU A 189 36.95 -0.57 -14.23
N HIS A 190 37.81 0.45 -14.17
CA HIS A 190 38.29 1.01 -12.91
C HIS A 190 37.23 1.93 -12.30
N GLN A 191 36.92 1.75 -11.02
CA GLN A 191 35.95 2.60 -10.31
C GLN A 191 36.30 4.09 -10.35
N ALA A 192 37.61 4.41 -10.42
CA ALA A 192 38.10 5.77 -10.53
C ALA A 192 37.72 6.50 -11.83
N SER A 193 37.21 5.78 -12.85
CA SER A 193 36.71 6.41 -14.07
C SER A 193 35.28 6.95 -13.94
N LEU A 194 34.60 6.72 -12.81
CA LEU A 194 33.22 7.16 -12.60
C LEU A 194 33.12 8.57 -12.04
N SER A 195 31.99 9.22 -12.32
CA SER A 195 31.60 10.46 -11.66
C SER A 195 31.39 10.23 -10.15
N PRO A 196 31.67 11.23 -9.27
CA PRO A 196 31.54 11.09 -7.82
C PRO A 196 30.14 10.67 -7.34
N SER A 197 29.11 11.04 -8.09
CA SER A 197 27.71 10.65 -7.84
C SER A 197 27.42 9.18 -8.09
N LEU A 198 28.27 8.47 -8.85
CA LEU A 198 28.05 7.11 -9.33
C LEU A 198 29.05 6.09 -8.77
N GLU A 199 29.87 6.49 -7.79
CA GLU A 199 30.89 5.62 -7.18
C GLU A 199 30.31 4.37 -6.49
N HIS A 200 29.02 4.37 -6.16
CA HIS A 200 28.31 3.24 -5.54
C HIS A 200 28.03 2.09 -6.54
N ILE A 201 28.06 2.35 -7.85
CA ILE A 201 27.70 1.37 -8.88
C ILE A 201 28.91 0.51 -9.23
N LYS A 202 28.84 -0.80 -8.97
CA LYS A 202 29.91 -1.74 -9.32
C LYS A 202 30.06 -1.89 -10.84
N LEU A 203 31.29 -1.75 -11.33
CA LEU A 203 31.69 -2.05 -12.71
C LEU A 203 32.14 -3.51 -12.87
N GLY A 204 31.97 -4.06 -14.08
CA GLY A 204 32.37 -5.43 -14.40
C GLY A 204 31.36 -6.20 -15.24
N VAL A 205 31.46 -7.52 -15.18
CA VAL A 205 30.51 -8.43 -15.82
C VAL A 205 29.19 -8.39 -15.06
N ILE A 206 28.09 -8.24 -15.79
CA ILE A 206 26.73 -8.24 -15.24
C ILE A 206 25.93 -9.40 -15.85
N THR A 207 24.98 -9.92 -15.09
CA THR A 207 24.03 -10.92 -15.59
C THR A 207 22.90 -10.25 -16.38
N ARG A 208 22.12 -11.04 -17.12
CA ARG A 208 20.96 -10.51 -17.87
C ARG A 208 19.89 -9.92 -16.95
N GLU A 209 19.79 -10.40 -15.72
CA GLU A 209 18.83 -9.93 -14.71
C GLU A 209 19.25 -8.59 -14.11
N GLU A 210 20.57 -8.30 -14.08
CA GLU A 210 21.15 -7.04 -13.61
C GLU A 210 21.20 -5.95 -14.70
N LEU A 211 20.62 -6.21 -15.87
CA LEU A 211 20.48 -5.20 -16.91
C LEU A 211 19.53 -4.09 -16.43
N PRO A 212 19.77 -2.82 -16.83
CA PRO A 212 18.90 -1.73 -16.40
C PRO A 212 17.44 -1.97 -16.79
N VAL A 213 16.53 -1.78 -15.84
CA VAL A 213 15.08 -2.02 -16.02
C VAL A 213 14.50 -1.23 -17.20
N HIS A 214 15.00 -0.02 -17.46
CA HIS A 214 14.58 0.80 -18.61
C HIS A 214 14.91 0.13 -19.95
N TYR A 215 16.07 -0.54 -20.04
CA TYR A 215 16.51 -1.23 -21.24
C TYR A 215 15.69 -2.51 -21.49
N SER A 216 15.39 -3.29 -20.43
CA SER A 216 14.50 -4.45 -20.59
C SER A 216 13.10 -4.06 -21.09
N ARG A 217 12.60 -2.89 -20.68
CA ARG A 217 11.30 -2.36 -21.12
C ARG A 217 11.35 -1.82 -22.54
N SER A 218 12.44 -1.22 -22.98
CA SER A 218 12.56 -0.76 -24.36
C SER A 218 12.70 -1.90 -25.36
N VAL A 219 13.40 -2.98 -25.02
CA VAL A 219 13.45 -4.17 -25.86
C VAL A 219 12.05 -4.77 -26.07
N ARG A 220 11.19 -4.74 -25.04
CA ARG A 220 9.78 -5.16 -25.15
C ARG A 220 8.99 -4.22 -26.05
N ALA A 221 9.08 -2.91 -25.80
CA ALA A 221 8.40 -1.89 -26.58
C ALA A 221 8.81 -1.87 -28.07
N ALA A 222 10.08 -2.19 -28.37
CA ALA A 222 10.57 -2.31 -29.74
C ALA A 222 10.09 -3.59 -30.44
N SER A 223 9.79 -4.65 -29.68
CA SER A 223 9.32 -5.94 -30.22
C SER A 223 7.83 -5.92 -30.53
N ASP A 224 7.03 -5.24 -29.72
CA ASP A 224 5.57 -5.22 -29.80
C ASP A 224 5.05 -3.85 -30.25
N SER A 225 4.59 -3.74 -31.50
CA SER A 225 4.07 -2.50 -32.08
C SER A 225 2.77 -1.96 -31.46
N SER A 226 2.14 -2.73 -30.57
CA SER A 226 0.95 -2.35 -29.80
C SER A 226 1.29 -1.64 -28.47
N GLU A 227 2.55 -1.69 -28.03
CA GLU A 227 2.99 -1.07 -26.80
C GLU A 227 3.22 0.43 -27.00
N THR A 228 2.17 1.23 -26.77
CA THR A 228 2.31 2.69 -26.70
C THR A 228 2.95 3.12 -25.38
N TYR A 229 3.52 4.34 -25.34
CA TYR A 229 4.04 4.96 -24.12
C TYR A 229 3.05 4.90 -22.95
N GLU A 230 1.76 5.17 -23.20
CA GLU A 230 0.74 5.12 -22.16
C GLU A 230 0.47 3.70 -21.65
N CYS A 231 0.51 2.70 -22.52
CA CYS A 231 0.31 1.30 -22.14
C CYS A 231 1.42 0.85 -21.18
N ILE A 232 2.67 1.19 -21.48
CA ILE A 232 3.82 0.88 -20.64
C ILE A 232 3.76 1.64 -19.32
N LEU A 233 3.37 2.92 -19.35
CA LEU A 233 3.22 3.71 -18.13
C LEU A 233 2.17 3.11 -17.20
N LYS A 234 1.00 2.78 -17.73
CA LYS A 234 -0.09 2.17 -16.95
C LYS A 234 0.26 0.76 -16.49
N SER A 235 1.12 0.01 -17.17
CA SER A 235 1.53 -1.32 -16.70
C SER A 235 2.61 -1.28 -15.61
N CYS A 236 3.18 -0.12 -15.30
CA CYS A 236 4.20 0.04 -14.26
C CYS A 236 3.59 0.07 -12.86
N HIS A 237 4.15 -0.72 -11.93
CA HIS A 237 3.72 -0.73 -10.53
C HIS A 237 3.92 0.63 -9.86
N GLY A 238 5.04 1.29 -10.14
CA GLY A 238 5.34 2.63 -9.66
C GLY A 238 4.42 3.73 -10.21
N TYR A 239 3.62 3.49 -11.25
CA TYR A 239 2.61 4.48 -11.69
C TYR A 239 1.38 4.49 -10.78
N HIS A 240 1.01 3.31 -10.26
CA HIS A 240 -0.15 3.14 -9.39
C HIS A 240 0.14 3.38 -7.91
N ASN A 241 1.40 3.65 -7.56
CA ASN A 241 1.78 3.86 -6.17
C ASN A 241 1.21 5.22 -5.67
N PRO A 242 0.33 5.21 -4.65
CA PRO A 242 -0.30 6.43 -4.13
C PRO A 242 0.69 7.38 -3.45
N SER A 243 1.86 6.88 -3.03
CA SER A 243 2.92 7.67 -2.39
C SER A 243 3.92 8.30 -3.37
N VAL A 244 3.76 8.07 -4.68
CA VAL A 244 4.67 8.60 -5.72
C VAL A 244 4.79 10.11 -5.63
N VAL A 245 3.67 10.80 -5.41
CA VAL A 245 3.66 12.27 -5.35
C VAL A 245 4.49 12.75 -4.16
N ASP A 246 4.32 12.16 -2.98
CA ASP A 246 5.09 12.50 -1.78
C ASP A 246 6.59 12.24 -1.99
N TYR A 247 6.93 11.08 -2.55
CA TYR A 247 8.31 10.71 -2.88
C TYR A 247 8.96 11.69 -3.87
N LEU A 248 8.24 12.05 -4.95
CA LEU A 248 8.75 13.00 -5.95
C LEU A 248 8.88 14.41 -5.36
N LEU A 249 7.94 14.84 -4.52
CA LEU A 249 8.01 16.13 -3.83
C LEU A 249 9.24 16.18 -2.92
N GLU A 250 9.54 15.12 -2.19
CA GLU A 250 10.75 14.99 -1.38
C GLU A 250 12.02 15.06 -2.24
N LYS A 251 12.09 14.30 -3.34
CA LYS A 251 13.24 14.30 -4.25
C LYS A 251 13.51 15.65 -4.91
N VAL A 252 12.45 16.41 -5.24
CA VAL A 252 12.56 17.75 -5.83
C VAL A 252 12.73 18.83 -4.74
N GLY A 253 12.56 18.48 -3.47
CA GLY A 253 12.65 19.41 -2.33
C GLY A 253 11.47 20.38 -2.22
N ILE A 254 10.31 20.01 -2.78
CA ILE A 254 9.08 20.81 -2.71
C ILE A 254 8.31 20.41 -1.46
N SER A 255 8.15 21.34 -0.52
CA SER A 255 7.30 21.12 0.65
C SER A 255 5.83 21.31 0.31
N ASP A 256 5.01 20.30 0.58
CA ASP A 256 3.55 20.40 0.47
C ASP A 256 2.96 21.41 1.47
N THR A 257 3.60 21.54 2.65
CA THR A 257 3.17 22.51 3.67
C THR A 257 3.54 23.95 3.35
N HIS A 258 4.57 24.17 2.54
CA HIS A 258 5.10 25.48 2.17
C HIS A 258 5.45 25.49 0.68
N PRO A 259 4.43 25.45 -0.20
CA PRO A 259 4.70 25.48 -1.62
C PRO A 259 5.46 26.78 -1.94
N PRO A 260 6.52 26.75 -2.75
CA PRO A 260 7.32 27.92 -3.12
C PRO A 260 6.55 28.92 -4.02
N SER A 261 5.23 28.77 -4.10
CA SER A 261 4.35 29.58 -4.93
C SER A 261 4.11 30.95 -4.31
N MET A 262 4.27 31.97 -5.16
CA MET A 262 3.85 33.35 -4.87
C MET A 262 2.33 33.53 -4.91
N MET A 263 1.58 32.50 -5.34
CA MET A 263 0.12 32.51 -5.32
C MET A 263 -0.38 32.31 -3.90
N ARG A 264 -0.82 33.41 -3.26
CA ARG A 264 -1.40 33.39 -1.90
C ARG A 264 -2.50 32.34 -1.74
N GLY A 265 -3.34 32.15 -2.76
CA GLY A 265 -4.44 31.18 -2.70
C GLY A 265 -4.03 29.70 -2.59
N LEU A 266 -2.76 29.36 -2.76
CA LEU A 266 -2.24 28.00 -2.59
C LEU A 266 -1.40 27.84 -1.31
N GLN A 267 -1.27 28.90 -0.50
CA GLN A 267 -0.52 28.84 0.74
C GLN A 267 -1.43 28.30 1.85
N SER A 268 -1.12 27.08 2.31
CA SER A 268 -1.82 26.33 3.35
C SER A 268 -2.18 27.17 4.60
N LYS A 269 -1.32 28.11 4.99
CA LYS A 269 -1.49 28.99 6.16
C LYS A 269 -2.67 29.96 6.09
N LEU A 270 -3.23 30.21 4.91
CA LEU A 270 -4.39 31.10 4.74
C LEU A 270 -5.72 30.36 4.80
N PHE A 271 -5.70 29.02 4.75
CA PHE A 271 -6.90 28.22 4.93
C PHE A 271 -7.13 27.99 6.43
N GLN A 272 -8.37 28.16 6.86
CA GLN A 272 -8.75 27.78 8.21
C GLN A 272 -8.82 26.25 8.29
N GLU A 273 -8.54 25.67 9.45
CA GLU A 273 -8.64 24.20 9.63
C GLU A 273 -10.04 23.66 9.33
N GLU A 274 -11.07 24.51 9.43
CA GLU A 274 -12.45 24.19 9.08
C GLU A 274 -12.67 23.93 7.58
N ASP A 275 -11.83 24.53 6.73
CA ASP A 275 -11.90 24.39 5.27
C ASP A 275 -11.16 23.14 4.78
N PHE A 276 -10.43 22.46 5.66
CA PHE A 276 -9.73 21.23 5.30
C PHE A 276 -10.71 20.10 4.99
N ALA A 277 -10.34 19.27 4.01
CA ALA A 277 -11.17 18.17 3.54
C ALA A 277 -11.57 17.20 4.68
N SER A 278 -10.69 16.99 5.67
CA SER A 278 -10.97 16.17 6.85
C SER A 278 -12.08 16.76 7.72
N ALA A 279 -12.02 18.06 8.02
CA ALA A 279 -13.02 18.77 8.81
C ALA A 279 -14.37 18.83 8.08
N ILE A 280 -14.37 19.13 6.78
CA ILE A 280 -15.56 19.14 5.94
C ILE A 280 -16.20 17.75 5.88
N ARG A 281 -15.40 16.69 5.65
CA ARG A 281 -15.91 15.31 5.64
C ARG A 281 -16.53 14.94 6.99
N LYS A 282 -15.90 15.29 8.11
CA LYS A 282 -16.46 15.03 9.44
C LYS A 282 -17.82 15.72 9.63
N LYS A 283 -17.96 17.00 9.23
CA LYS A 283 -19.24 17.73 9.25
C LYS A 283 -20.28 17.08 8.34
N GLN A 284 -19.90 16.63 7.14
CA GLN A 284 -20.78 15.95 6.19
C GLN A 284 -21.26 14.58 6.71
N SER A 285 -20.35 13.75 7.21
CA SER A 285 -20.67 12.44 7.80
C SER A 285 -21.63 12.58 8.98
N ALA A 286 -21.37 13.53 9.88
CA ALA A 286 -22.28 13.83 10.99
C ALA A 286 -23.67 14.26 10.50
N SER A 287 -23.73 15.11 9.46
CA SER A 287 -25.02 15.53 8.87
C SER A 287 -25.76 14.38 8.20
N TRP A 288 -25.07 13.48 7.51
CA TRP A 288 -25.67 12.31 6.87
C TRP A 288 -26.15 11.28 7.88
N ALA A 289 -25.35 10.98 8.90
CA ALA A 289 -25.74 10.11 10.01
C ALA A 289 -27.01 10.65 10.68
N LEU A 290 -27.08 11.96 10.97
CA LEU A 290 -28.26 12.59 11.56
C LEU A 290 -29.49 12.49 10.64
N LYS A 291 -29.32 12.58 9.32
CA LYS A 291 -30.40 12.41 8.35
C LYS A 291 -30.96 10.98 8.39
N CYS A 292 -30.09 9.97 8.45
CA CYS A 292 -30.46 8.57 8.63
C CYS A 292 -31.21 8.35 9.96
N VAL A 293 -30.74 8.93 11.07
CA VAL A 293 -31.44 8.86 12.37
C VAL A 293 -32.85 9.43 12.27
N ARG A 294 -33.02 10.61 11.65
CA ARG A 294 -34.35 11.23 11.45
C ARG A 294 -35.28 10.32 10.64
N ALA A 295 -34.78 9.75 9.54
CA ALA A 295 -35.55 8.79 8.75
C ALA A 295 -35.95 7.57 9.58
N GLY A 296 -35.01 7.00 10.34
CA GLY A 296 -35.26 5.87 11.23
C GLY A 296 -36.33 6.16 12.29
N VAL A 297 -36.30 7.34 12.90
CA VAL A 297 -37.32 7.80 13.85
C VAL A 297 -38.69 7.92 13.18
N ASP A 298 -38.76 8.44 11.97
CA ASP A 298 -40.01 8.53 11.22
C ASP A 298 -40.55 7.14 10.85
N HIS A 299 -39.72 6.21 10.39
CA HIS A 299 -40.12 4.81 10.18
C HIS A 299 -40.64 4.16 11.48
N PHE A 300 -39.96 4.43 12.61
CA PHE A 300 -40.36 3.93 13.92
C PHE A 300 -41.75 4.43 14.35
N LYS A 301 -42.04 5.73 14.16
CA LYS A 301 -43.36 6.32 14.46
C LYS A 301 -44.49 5.69 13.65
N HIS A 302 -44.19 5.24 12.43
CA HIS A 302 -45.17 4.55 11.57
C HIS A 302 -45.22 3.02 11.80
N GLY A 303 -44.58 2.51 12.86
CA GLY A 303 -44.58 1.08 13.21
C GLY A 303 -43.67 0.21 12.32
N ARG A 304 -42.90 0.81 11.39
CA ARG A 304 -42.00 0.08 10.49
C ARG A 304 -40.65 -0.16 11.17
N HIS A 305 -40.65 -1.06 12.15
CA HIS A 305 -39.50 -1.32 13.03
C HIS A 305 -38.26 -1.90 12.33
N VAL A 306 -38.43 -2.62 11.21
CA VAL A 306 -37.29 -3.19 10.46
C VAL A 306 -36.55 -2.10 9.69
N GLU A 307 -37.29 -1.25 8.99
CA GLU A 307 -36.73 -0.10 8.25
C GLU A 307 -36.04 0.88 9.20
N ALA A 308 -36.65 1.15 10.36
CA ALA A 308 -36.03 1.98 11.40
C ALA A 308 -34.68 1.42 11.87
N MET A 309 -34.59 0.11 12.10
CA MET A 309 -33.33 -0.54 12.50
C MET A 309 -32.26 -0.39 11.42
N ASN A 310 -32.62 -0.55 10.15
CA ASN A 310 -31.68 -0.41 9.04
C ASN A 310 -31.13 1.02 8.95
N GLU A 311 -31.99 2.03 9.10
CA GLU A 311 -31.54 3.43 9.08
C GLU A 311 -30.66 3.79 10.29
N TYR A 312 -30.93 3.25 11.48
CA TYR A 312 -30.04 3.43 12.63
C TYR A 312 -28.68 2.75 12.44
N ASN A 313 -28.64 1.57 11.83
CA ASN A 313 -27.39 0.89 11.51
C ASN A 313 -26.58 1.68 10.47
N LYS A 314 -27.21 2.17 9.41
CA LYS A 314 -26.55 3.06 8.43
C LYS A 314 -25.96 4.31 9.08
N ALA A 315 -26.70 4.93 10.01
CA ALA A 315 -26.18 6.09 10.74
C ALA A 315 -24.89 5.76 11.51
N LEU A 316 -24.84 4.58 12.13
CA LEU A 316 -23.68 4.10 12.90
C LEU A 316 -22.54 3.55 12.04
N GLU A 317 -22.80 3.15 10.79
CA GLU A 317 -21.76 2.86 9.80
C GLU A 317 -21.06 4.16 9.34
N ILE A 318 -21.80 5.26 9.27
CA ILE A 318 -21.27 6.58 8.86
C ILE A 318 -20.56 7.28 10.03
N ASP A 319 -21.16 7.24 11.22
CA ASP A 319 -20.65 7.85 12.45
C ASP A 319 -20.87 6.89 13.61
N THR A 320 -19.83 6.13 13.95
CA THR A 320 -19.88 5.03 14.93
C THR A 320 -20.27 5.51 16.33
N ASN A 321 -19.99 6.77 16.66
CA ASN A 321 -20.23 7.36 17.98
C ASN A 321 -21.46 8.29 17.97
N ASN A 322 -22.34 8.16 16.98
CA ASN A 322 -23.54 8.97 16.90
C ASN A 322 -24.49 8.68 18.07
N VAL A 323 -24.50 9.57 19.06
CA VAL A 323 -25.27 9.44 20.30
C VAL A 323 -26.77 9.24 20.03
N GLU A 324 -27.33 9.98 19.09
CA GLU A 324 -28.77 9.89 18.77
C GLU A 324 -29.12 8.55 18.10
N ALA A 325 -28.26 8.05 17.21
CA ALA A 325 -28.44 6.74 16.59
C ALA A 325 -28.38 5.60 17.61
N LEU A 326 -27.38 5.63 18.51
CA LEU A 326 -27.24 4.66 19.61
C LEU A 326 -28.46 4.66 20.52
N VAL A 327 -28.95 5.83 20.92
CA VAL A 327 -30.12 5.94 21.79
C VAL A 327 -31.39 5.46 21.09
N ALA A 328 -31.59 5.81 19.82
CA ALA A 328 -32.75 5.40 19.05
C ALA A 328 -32.75 3.88 18.80
N ARG A 329 -31.58 3.30 18.50
CA ARG A 329 -31.40 1.85 18.32
C ARG A 329 -31.57 1.09 19.62
N GLY A 330 -31.00 1.59 20.72
CA GLY A 330 -31.16 1.01 22.05
C GLY A 330 -32.62 0.98 22.49
N ALA A 331 -33.38 2.06 22.25
CA ALA A 331 -34.81 2.09 22.52
C ALA A 331 -35.59 1.06 21.68
N LEU A 332 -35.22 0.89 20.40
CA LEU A 332 -35.82 -0.12 19.53
C LEU A 332 -35.51 -1.55 20.00
N TYR A 333 -34.27 -1.81 20.46
CA TYR A 333 -33.90 -3.10 21.06
C TYR A 333 -34.67 -3.39 22.35
N ALA A 334 -34.83 -2.39 23.21
CA ALA A 334 -35.62 -2.52 24.43
C ALA A 334 -37.07 -2.92 24.13
N ASN A 335 -37.69 -2.28 23.12
CA ASN A 335 -39.05 -2.60 22.68
C ASN A 335 -39.18 -4.00 22.07
N LYS A 336 -38.14 -4.51 21.41
CA LYS A 336 -38.08 -5.89 20.91
C LYS A 336 -37.73 -6.93 21.98
N GLY A 337 -37.47 -6.50 23.22
CA GLY A 337 -37.07 -7.39 24.33
C GLY A 337 -35.60 -7.79 24.32
N SER A 338 -34.77 -7.22 23.43
CA SER A 338 -33.32 -7.44 23.38
C SER A 338 -32.60 -6.52 24.38
N ILE A 339 -32.86 -6.72 25.68
CA ILE A 339 -32.49 -5.74 26.71
C ILE A 339 -30.98 -5.54 26.85
N VAL A 340 -30.17 -6.61 26.74
CA VAL A 340 -28.71 -6.51 26.88
C VAL A 340 -28.12 -5.57 25.81
N LYS A 341 -28.53 -5.74 24.55
CA LYS A 341 -28.10 -4.87 23.43
C LYS A 341 -28.57 -3.42 23.60
N ALA A 342 -29.74 -3.23 24.22
CA ALA A 342 -30.23 -1.89 24.52
C ALA A 342 -29.34 -1.17 25.54
N ILE A 343 -28.94 -1.89 26.61
CA ILE A 343 -28.05 -1.34 27.65
C ILE A 343 -26.71 -0.95 27.05
N THR A 344 -26.09 -1.84 26.26
CA THR A 344 -24.79 -1.55 25.64
C THR A 344 -24.85 -0.30 24.76
N ASP A 345 -25.90 -0.15 23.95
CA ASP A 345 -26.07 1.05 23.12
C ASP A 345 -26.27 2.32 23.97
N PHE A 346 -27.00 2.24 25.08
CA PHE A 346 -27.18 3.38 25.98
C PHE A 346 -25.91 3.75 26.74
N GLU A 347 -25.10 2.77 27.14
CA GLU A 347 -23.83 3.00 27.82
C GLU A 347 -22.83 3.68 26.87
N LEU A 348 -22.67 3.17 25.65
CA LEU A 348 -21.83 3.80 24.61
C LEU A 348 -22.27 5.24 24.31
N ALA A 349 -23.58 5.49 24.27
CA ALA A 349 -24.12 6.83 24.10
C ALA A 349 -23.76 7.76 25.27
N LEU A 350 -23.74 7.25 26.49
CA LEU A 350 -23.40 8.00 27.70
C LEU A 350 -21.89 8.18 27.90
N GLU A 351 -21.06 7.27 27.39
CA GLU A 351 -19.61 7.46 27.30
C GLU A 351 -19.28 8.67 26.42
N SER A 352 -19.98 8.80 25.29
CA SER A 352 -19.80 9.93 24.37
C SER A 352 -20.47 11.22 24.88
N CYS A 353 -21.65 11.13 25.49
CA CYS A 353 -22.37 12.27 26.05
C CYS A 353 -22.96 11.94 27.43
N PRO A 354 -22.21 12.17 28.50
CA PRO A 354 -22.62 11.80 29.86
C PRO A 354 -23.92 12.44 30.33
N ASP A 355 -24.32 13.60 29.77
CA ASP A 355 -25.54 14.32 30.17
C ASP A 355 -26.72 14.13 29.22
N HIS A 356 -26.65 13.12 28.34
CA HIS A 356 -27.73 12.82 27.42
C HIS A 356 -29.00 12.34 28.15
N ARG A 357 -30.00 13.23 28.26
CA ARG A 357 -31.23 13.02 29.05
C ARG A 357 -32.00 11.75 28.66
N ASN A 358 -32.16 11.51 27.36
CA ASN A 358 -32.91 10.36 26.86
C ASN A 358 -32.18 9.04 27.12
N ALA A 359 -30.85 9.02 26.98
CA ALA A 359 -30.05 7.82 27.23
C ALA A 359 -30.16 7.40 28.70
N LYS A 360 -29.94 8.33 29.64
CA LYS A 360 -30.13 8.07 31.09
C LYS A 360 -31.54 7.57 31.40
N LYS A 361 -32.56 8.21 30.83
CA LYS A 361 -33.96 7.85 31.07
C LYS A 361 -34.26 6.43 30.59
N TYR A 362 -33.89 6.10 29.35
CA TYR A 362 -34.16 4.77 28.79
C TYR A 362 -33.34 3.67 29.48
N LEU A 363 -32.09 3.93 29.83
CA LEU A 363 -31.25 3.01 30.60
C LEU A 363 -31.85 2.69 31.98
N CYS A 364 -32.29 3.72 32.72
CA CYS A 364 -32.95 3.50 34.01
C CYS A 364 -34.24 2.67 33.86
N GLN A 365 -35.01 2.91 32.78
CA GLN A 365 -36.24 2.16 32.51
C GLN A 365 -35.96 0.69 32.15
N THR A 366 -34.93 0.41 31.34
CA THR A 366 -34.53 -0.95 30.98
C THR A 366 -33.95 -1.72 32.16
N LEU A 367 -33.13 -1.09 33.00
CA LEU A 367 -32.61 -1.73 34.22
C LEU A 367 -33.73 -2.06 35.22
N LYS A 368 -34.71 -1.15 35.36
CA LYS A 368 -35.87 -1.41 36.22
C LYS A 368 -36.71 -2.57 35.69
N SER A 369 -36.88 -2.69 34.37
CA SER A 369 -37.64 -3.79 33.77
C SER A 369 -36.95 -5.14 33.93
N ILE A 370 -35.61 -5.19 33.90
CA ILE A 370 -34.83 -6.40 34.22
C ILE A 370 -35.07 -6.83 35.66
N ARG A 371 -34.85 -5.92 36.62
CA ARG A 371 -34.98 -6.23 38.04
C ARG A 371 -36.37 -6.77 38.38
N LEU A 372 -37.43 -6.17 37.83
CA LEU A 372 -38.80 -6.65 38.04
C LEU A 372 -39.02 -8.05 37.44
N ARG A 373 -38.36 -8.38 36.33
CA ARG A 373 -38.45 -9.69 35.67
C ARG A 373 -37.70 -10.77 36.46
N GLU A 374 -36.53 -10.43 37.00
CA GLU A 374 -35.77 -11.31 37.90
C GLU A 374 -36.52 -11.59 39.20
N GLU A 375 -37.11 -10.55 39.82
CA GLU A 375 -37.94 -10.70 41.02
C GLU A 375 -39.20 -11.55 40.76
N ALA A 376 -39.78 -11.46 39.57
CA ALA A 376 -40.91 -12.30 39.17
C ALA A 376 -40.51 -13.77 39.01
N LEU A 377 -39.38 -14.05 38.34
CA LEU A 377 -38.85 -15.40 38.17
C LEU A 377 -38.49 -16.04 39.51
N ALA A 378 -37.86 -15.28 40.41
CA ALA A 378 -37.54 -15.77 41.76
C ALA A 378 -38.80 -16.16 42.55
N LYS A 379 -39.90 -15.39 42.43
CA LYS A 379 -41.19 -15.73 43.07
C LYS A 379 -41.82 -16.98 42.47
N GLU A 380 -41.71 -17.17 41.16
CA GLU A 380 -42.20 -18.38 40.48
C GLU A 380 -41.40 -19.63 40.88
N GLU A 381 -40.08 -19.53 41.00
CA GLU A 381 -39.23 -20.63 41.47
C GLU A 381 -39.53 -21.02 42.92
N VAL A 382 -39.75 -20.05 43.81
CA VAL A 382 -40.13 -20.31 45.20
C VAL A 382 -41.50 -21.00 45.25
N LYS A 383 -42.45 -20.57 44.41
CA LYS A 383 -43.78 -21.21 44.31
C LYS A 383 -43.68 -22.64 43.78
N ALA A 384 -42.85 -22.88 42.76
CA ALA A 384 -42.61 -24.21 42.19
C ALA A 384 -41.92 -25.17 43.18
N LYS A 385 -40.96 -24.70 43.97
CA LYS A 385 -40.31 -25.50 45.02
C LYS A 385 -41.30 -25.86 46.12
N SER A 386 -42.16 -24.92 46.54
CA SER A 386 -43.17 -25.16 47.59
C SER A 386 -44.23 -26.20 47.19
N SER A 387 -44.66 -26.20 45.91
CA SER A 387 -45.62 -27.18 45.40
C SER A 387 -45.00 -28.57 45.24
N GLN A 388 -43.73 -28.67 44.83
CA GLN A 388 -43.00 -29.95 44.77
C GLN A 388 -42.85 -30.60 46.17
N THR A 389 -42.45 -29.85 47.19
CA THR A 389 -42.38 -30.36 48.58
C THR A 389 -43.73 -30.81 49.13
N SER A 390 -44.82 -30.17 48.72
CA SER A 390 -46.18 -30.53 49.14
C SER A 390 -46.64 -31.84 48.47
N ALA A 391 -46.33 -32.02 47.18
CA ALA A 391 -46.61 -33.24 46.44
C ALA A 391 -45.77 -34.45 46.93
N GLU A 392 -44.52 -34.22 47.33
CA GLU A 392 -43.67 -35.26 47.92
C GLU A 392 -44.15 -35.71 49.31
N LYS A 393 -44.59 -34.77 50.16
CA LYS A 393 -45.21 -35.10 51.46
C LYS A 393 -46.47 -35.96 51.30
N LEU A 394 -47.36 -35.61 50.37
CA LEU A 394 -48.56 -36.40 50.05
C LEU A 394 -48.23 -37.81 49.54
N ARG A 395 -47.22 -37.95 48.68
CA ARG A 395 -46.74 -39.27 48.21
C ARG A 395 -46.15 -40.13 49.33
N LYS A 396 -45.55 -39.52 50.36
CA LYS A 396 -45.01 -40.23 51.52
C LYS A 396 -46.13 -40.74 52.43
N ILE A 397 -47.15 -39.91 52.68
CA ILE A 397 -48.34 -40.30 53.46
C ILE A 397 -49.11 -41.45 52.79
N LEU A 398 -49.34 -41.37 51.48
CA LEU A 398 -50.00 -42.44 50.71
C LEU A 398 -49.22 -43.77 50.66
N LYS A 399 -47.90 -43.74 50.93
CA LYS A 399 -47.08 -44.96 51.05
C LYS A 399 -47.13 -45.56 52.46
N GLU A 400 -47.36 -44.74 53.48
CA GLU A 400 -47.48 -45.18 54.88
C GLU A 400 -48.87 -45.78 55.17
N GLU A 401 -49.95 -45.31 54.53
CA GLU A 401 -51.30 -45.89 54.66
C GLU A 401 -51.50 -47.25 53.93
N LYS A 402 -50.50 -47.73 53.17
CA LYS A 402 -50.54 -49.01 52.42
C LYS A 402 -49.74 -50.15 53.06
N ARG A 403 -49.29 -49.99 54.30
CA ARG A 403 -48.70 -51.04 55.15
C ARG A 403 -49.61 -51.29 56.33
#